data_AF-A0AAD5XZ02-F1
#
_entry.id   AF-A0AAD5XZ02-F1
#
_cell.length_a   1.000
_cell.length_b   1.000
_cell.length_c   1.000
_cell.angle_alpha   90.00
_cell.angle_beta   90.00
_cell.angle_gamma   90.00
#
_symmetry.space_group_name_H-M   'P 1'
#
loop_
_entity.id
_entity.type
_entity.pdbx_description
1 polymer ?
#
loop_
_entity_poly.entity_id
_entity_poly.type
_entity_poly.pdbx_seq_one_letter_code
_entity_poly.pdbx_strand_id
1 'polypeptide(L)'
;MVFSIYSSLLHKHPIFIQSLSAGALFGLGDVISQVVVEKKIQKNENYDFNRSARFLLYGTFIAGPSVSSWYILINRKFASLSPVKALLAKVSLDQLIFAPSFIAVFFTYNSLCEGRTLSETKEKLSLAFPSALINNYKIWPG
;
A
#
# COMPACT_ATOMS: atom_id res chain seq x y z
N MET A 1 8.36 6.54 -27.04
CA MET A 1 9.35 7.42 -26.36
C MET A 1 9.18 7.42 -24.84
N VAL A 2 7.98 7.72 -24.29
CA VAL A 2 7.72 7.74 -22.83
C VAL A 2 8.03 6.40 -22.12
N PHE A 3 7.63 5.27 -22.71
CA PHE A 3 7.88 3.93 -22.13
C PHE A 3 9.38 3.60 -22.01
N SER A 4 10.19 3.97 -23.00
CA SER A 4 11.64 3.73 -22.99
C SER A 4 12.33 4.57 -21.90
N ILE A 5 11.93 5.82 -21.71
CA ILE A 5 12.45 6.70 -20.65
C ILE A 5 12.06 6.15 -19.27
N TYR A 6 10.81 5.72 -19.10
CA TYR A 6 10.34 5.08 -17.87
C TYR A 6 11.13 3.80 -17.54
N SER A 7 11.33 2.90 -18.50
CA SER A 7 12.12 1.68 -18.30
C SER A 7 13.57 1.98 -17.95
N SER A 8 14.21 2.95 -18.63
CA SER A 8 15.58 3.36 -18.30
C SER A 8 15.71 3.96 -16.89
N LEU A 9 14.74 4.77 -16.47
CA LEU A 9 14.71 5.35 -15.11
C LEU A 9 14.39 4.29 -14.04
N LEU A 10 13.51 3.33 -14.34
CA LEU A 10 13.17 2.23 -13.44
C LEU A 10 14.37 1.32 -13.17
N HIS A 11 15.21 1.07 -14.18
CA HIS A 11 16.45 0.30 -13.98
C HIS A 11 17.52 1.09 -13.21
N LYS A 12 17.58 2.42 -13.38
CA LYS A 12 18.59 3.28 -12.75
C LYS A 12 18.26 3.65 -11.31
N HIS A 13 16.98 3.90 -11.01
CA HIS A 13 16.48 4.27 -9.68
C HIS A 13 15.17 3.54 -9.35
N PRO A 14 15.21 2.21 -9.17
CA PRO A 14 14.01 1.38 -9.04
C PRO A 14 13.13 1.77 -7.87
N ILE A 15 13.71 2.09 -6.70
CA ILE A 15 12.96 2.47 -5.51
C ILE A 15 12.24 3.80 -5.71
N PHE A 16 12.91 4.79 -6.31
CA PHE A 16 12.33 6.12 -6.53
C PHE A 16 11.13 6.07 -7.48
N ILE A 17 11.29 5.39 -8.62
CA ILE A 17 10.22 5.29 -9.62
C ILE A 17 9.05 4.46 -9.08
N GLN A 18 9.32 3.33 -8.42
CA GLN A 18 8.26 2.54 -7.78
C GLN A 18 7.53 3.33 -6.69
N SER A 19 8.24 4.20 -5.98
CA SER A 19 7.65 5.08 -4.96
C SER A 19 6.72 6.10 -5.57
N LEU A 20 7.13 6.77 -6.64
CA LEU A 20 6.27 7.73 -7.34
C LEU A 20 5.03 7.03 -7.93
N SER A 21 5.20 5.85 -8.54
CA SER A 21 4.09 5.05 -9.06
C SER A 21 3.14 4.61 -7.95
N ALA A 22 3.66 4.17 -6.81
CA ALA A 22 2.84 3.81 -5.64
C ALA A 22 2.07 5.05 -5.13
N GLY A 23 2.72 6.20 -5.01
CA GLY A 23 2.07 7.48 -4.67
C GLY A 23 0.88 7.80 -5.56
N ALA A 24 1.08 7.74 -6.88
CA ALA A 24 0.02 7.96 -7.85
C ALA A 24 -1.12 6.95 -7.69
N LEU A 25 -0.81 5.66 -7.52
CA LEU A 25 -1.81 4.60 -7.34
C LEU A 25 -2.65 4.80 -6.08
N PHE A 26 -2.01 5.11 -4.94
CA PHE A 26 -2.74 5.35 -3.69
C PHE A 26 -3.60 6.61 -3.78
N GLY A 27 -3.06 7.72 -4.32
CA GLY A 27 -3.81 8.97 -4.49
C GLY A 27 -5.00 8.81 -5.42
N LEU A 28 -4.81 8.22 -6.60
CA LEU A 28 -5.88 7.96 -7.56
C LEU A 28 -6.90 6.95 -7.03
N GLY A 29 -6.44 5.92 -6.31
CA GLY A 29 -7.32 4.96 -5.65
C GLY A 29 -8.28 5.63 -4.66
N ASP A 30 -7.79 6.60 -3.89
CA ASP A 30 -8.63 7.38 -2.99
C ASP A 30 -9.58 8.32 -3.74
N VAL A 31 -9.14 8.96 -4.82
CA VAL A 31 -10.02 9.76 -5.71
C VAL A 31 -11.18 8.90 -6.21
N ILE A 32 -10.89 7.71 -6.74
CA ILE A 32 -11.89 6.76 -7.24
C ILE A 32 -12.81 6.33 -6.09
N SER A 33 -12.26 6.03 -4.92
CA SER A 33 -13.06 5.65 -3.74
C SER A 33 -14.06 6.76 -3.36
N GLN A 34 -13.60 8.01 -3.26
CA GLN A 34 -14.46 9.14 -2.90
C GLN A 34 -15.54 9.44 -3.97
N VAL A 35 -15.19 9.35 -5.25
CA VAL A 35 -16.09 9.70 -6.36
C VAL A 35 -17.05 8.58 -6.69
N VAL A 36 -16.56 7.34 -6.81
CA VAL A 36 -17.32 6.20 -7.34
C VAL A 36 -17.96 5.37 -6.24
N VAL A 37 -17.22 5.10 -5.16
CA VAL A 37 -17.69 4.23 -4.06
C VAL A 37 -18.53 5.02 -3.06
N GLU A 38 -17.99 6.13 -2.55
CA GLU A 38 -18.68 6.98 -1.57
C GLU A 38 -19.74 7.89 -2.22
N LYS A 39 -19.62 8.11 -3.55
CA LYS A 39 -20.53 8.91 -4.38
C LYS A 39 -20.70 10.34 -3.88
N LYS A 40 -19.63 10.94 -3.35
CA LYS A 40 -19.66 12.28 -2.73
C LYS A 40 -20.27 13.36 -3.63
N ILE A 41 -19.92 13.35 -4.92
CA ILE A 41 -20.46 14.27 -5.91
C ILE A 41 -21.98 14.14 -6.03
N GLN A 42 -22.51 12.91 -6.04
CA GLN A 42 -23.95 12.65 -6.14
C GLN A 42 -24.69 13.02 -4.85
N LYS A 43 -24.01 12.92 -3.69
CA LYS A 43 -24.55 13.28 -2.38
C LYS A 43 -24.40 14.77 -2.05
N ASN A 44 -23.85 15.57 -2.97
CA ASN A 44 -23.52 16.98 -2.73
C ASN A 44 -22.56 17.20 -1.55
N GLU A 45 -21.71 16.22 -1.27
CA GLU A 45 -20.66 16.27 -0.26
C GLU A 45 -19.35 16.81 -0.87
N ASN A 46 -18.62 17.61 -0.10
CA ASN A 46 -17.33 18.14 -0.55
C ASN A 46 -16.29 17.03 -0.71
N TYR A 47 -15.58 17.07 -1.84
CA TYR A 47 -14.43 16.20 -2.07
C TYR A 47 -13.29 16.52 -1.09
N ASP A 48 -12.72 15.49 -0.46
CA ASP A 48 -11.68 15.64 0.54
C ASP A 48 -10.29 15.55 -0.11
N PHE A 49 -9.77 16.71 -0.53
CA PHE A 49 -8.43 16.85 -1.10
C PHE A 49 -7.33 16.46 -0.11
N ASN A 50 -7.52 16.74 1.18
CA ASN A 50 -6.54 16.44 2.22
C ASN A 50 -6.38 14.92 2.36
N ARG A 51 -7.48 14.17 2.28
CA ARG A 51 -7.44 12.70 2.28
C ARG A 51 -6.67 12.14 1.09
N SER A 52 -6.93 12.60 -0.12
CA SER A 52 -6.20 12.09 -1.28
C SER A 52 -4.71 12.49 -1.25
N ALA A 53 -4.38 13.67 -0.72
CA ALA A 53 -3.00 14.07 -0.48
C ALA A 53 -2.29 13.13 0.52
N ARG A 54 -2.94 12.77 1.64
CA ARG A 54 -2.39 11.80 2.61
C ARG A 54 -2.13 10.43 1.98
N PHE A 55 -3.05 9.94 1.15
CA PHE A 55 -2.86 8.67 0.45
C PHE A 55 -1.69 8.74 -0.55
N LEU A 56 -1.56 9.83 -1.29
CA LEU A 56 -0.43 10.05 -2.20
C LEU A 56 0.90 10.10 -1.44
N LEU A 57 0.96 10.82 -0.32
CA LEU A 57 2.14 10.91 0.52
C LEU A 57 2.50 9.55 1.15
N TYR A 58 1.51 8.82 1.67
CA TYR A 58 1.70 7.45 2.15
C TYR A 58 2.27 6.55 1.04
N GLY A 59 1.65 6.59 -0.14
CA GLY A 59 2.08 5.81 -1.30
C GLY A 59 3.54 6.10 -1.68
N THR A 60 3.91 7.37 -1.69
CA THR A 60 5.24 7.83 -2.13
C THR A 60 6.32 7.58 -1.10
N PHE A 61 6.08 7.88 0.17
CA PHE A 61 7.15 7.90 1.18
C PHE A 61 7.19 6.66 2.07
N ILE A 62 6.10 5.91 2.16
CA ILE A 62 6.01 4.75 3.03
C ILE A 62 5.80 3.50 2.17
N ALA A 63 4.68 3.43 1.44
CA ALA A 63 4.31 2.22 0.71
C ALA A 63 5.35 1.82 -0.32
N GLY A 64 5.71 2.76 -1.20
CA GLY A 64 6.68 2.56 -2.27
C GLY A 64 8.01 2.01 -1.77
N PRO A 65 8.74 2.75 -0.92
CA PRO A 65 10.04 2.29 -0.42
C PRO A 65 9.95 0.97 0.34
N SER A 66 8.90 0.78 1.17
CA SER A 66 8.70 -0.45 1.92
C SER A 66 8.47 -1.66 1.01
N VAL A 67 7.56 -1.53 0.04
CA VAL A 67 7.23 -2.61 -0.91
C VAL A 67 8.43 -2.95 -1.79
N SER A 68 9.09 -1.94 -2.37
CA SER A 68 10.29 -2.14 -3.20
C SER A 68 11.40 -2.85 -2.42
N SER A 69 11.69 -2.37 -1.21
CA SER A 69 12.76 -2.95 -0.38
C SER A 69 12.43 -4.37 0.07
N TRP A 70 11.18 -4.61 0.44
CA TRP A 70 10.69 -5.94 0.81
C TRP A 70 10.86 -6.94 -0.34
N TYR A 71 10.39 -6.59 -1.54
CA TYR A 71 10.52 -7.49 -2.69
C TYR A 71 11.98 -7.72 -3.11
N ILE A 72 12.85 -6.71 -3.02
CA ILE A 72 14.30 -6.90 -3.23
C ILE A 72 14.87 -7.91 -2.22
N LEU A 73 14.51 -7.77 -0.94
CA LEU A 73 15.00 -8.63 0.13
C LEU A 73 14.54 -10.08 -0.02
N ILE A 74 13.23 -10.32 -0.22
CA ILE A 74 12.72 -11.69 -0.32
C ILE A 74 13.21 -12.36 -1.62
N ASN A 75 13.35 -11.61 -2.72
CA ASN A 75 13.87 -12.15 -3.96
C ASN A 75 15.33 -12.58 -3.80
N ARG A 76 16.16 -11.78 -3.13
CA ARG A 76 17.55 -12.14 -2.84
C ARG A 76 17.64 -13.33 -1.88
N LYS A 77 16.82 -13.36 -0.83
CA LYS A 77 16.85 -14.41 0.20
C LYS A 77 16.48 -15.79 -0.35
N PHE A 78 15.54 -15.85 -1.29
CA PHE A 78 15.04 -17.11 -1.85
C PHE A 78 15.52 -17.39 -3.28
N ALA A 79 16.54 -16.69 -3.76
CA ALA A 79 17.08 -16.85 -5.12
C ALA A 79 17.65 -18.25 -5.39
N SER A 80 18.11 -18.96 -4.34
CA SER A 80 18.71 -20.29 -4.43
C SER A 80 17.72 -21.45 -4.28
N LEU A 81 16.45 -21.16 -3.97
CA LEU A 81 15.43 -22.20 -3.83
C LEU A 81 14.84 -22.61 -5.19
N SER A 82 14.29 -23.82 -5.26
CA SER A 82 13.49 -24.22 -6.43
C SER A 82 12.28 -23.29 -6.60
N PRO A 83 11.80 -23.04 -7.84
CA PRO A 83 10.75 -22.05 -8.10
C PRO A 83 9.51 -22.21 -7.23
N VAL A 84 9.04 -23.45 -7.04
CA VAL A 84 7.87 -23.76 -6.21
C VAL A 84 8.13 -23.45 -4.73
N LYS A 85 9.30 -23.84 -4.19
CA LYS A 85 9.65 -23.55 -2.79
C LYS A 85 9.84 -22.05 -2.56
N ALA A 86 10.47 -21.35 -3.50
CA ALA A 86 10.63 -19.91 -3.46
C ALA A 86 9.28 -19.19 -3.47
N LEU A 87 8.35 -19.62 -4.34
CA LEU A 87 7.00 -19.06 -4.41
C LEU A 87 6.25 -19.23 -3.09
N LEU A 88 6.17 -20.47 -2.57
CA LEU A 88 5.45 -20.76 -1.33
C LEU A 88 6.04 -19.98 -0.14
N ALA A 89 7.37 -19.88 -0.04
CA ALA A 89 8.03 -19.13 1.02
C ALA A 89 7.75 -17.63 0.94
N LYS A 90 7.81 -17.04 -0.28
CA LYS A 90 7.53 -15.63 -0.50
C LYS A 90 6.08 -15.29 -0.18
N VAL A 91 5.12 -16.07 -0.69
CA VAL A 91 3.69 -15.86 -0.42
C VAL A 91 3.41 -15.99 1.08
N SER A 92 3.96 -17.02 1.74
CA SER A 92 3.78 -17.19 3.19
C SER A 92 4.31 -16.00 3.98
N LEU A 93 5.48 -15.46 3.63
CA LEU A 93 6.05 -14.31 4.32
C LEU A 93 5.31 -13.01 4.01
N ASP A 94 4.86 -12.83 2.76
CA ASP A 94 4.04 -11.69 2.37
C ASP A 94 2.75 -11.66 3.19
N GLN A 95 2.06 -12.80 3.32
CA GLN A 95 0.78 -12.89 4.02
C GLN A 95 0.93 -12.85 5.55
N LEU A 96 1.93 -13.51 6.12
CA LEU A 96 2.05 -13.64 7.59
C LEU A 96 2.83 -12.50 8.25
N ILE A 97 3.70 -11.81 7.52
CA ILE A 97 4.57 -10.77 8.09
C ILE A 97 4.30 -9.43 7.43
N PHE A 98 4.42 -9.37 6.11
CA PHE A 98 4.40 -8.09 5.42
C PHE A 98 3.01 -7.46 5.44
N ALA A 99 1.97 -8.18 5.02
CA ALA A 99 0.60 -7.67 4.95
C ALA A 99 0.07 -7.21 6.32
N PRO A 100 0.18 -7.98 7.43
CA PRO A 100 -0.22 -7.51 8.76
C PRO A 100 0.50 -6.24 9.17
N SER A 101 1.82 -6.19 9.00
CA SER A 101 2.62 -5.02 9.38
C SER A 101 2.26 -3.80 8.53
N PHE A 102 2.10 -4.00 7.23
CA PHE A 102 1.81 -2.96 6.25
C PHE A 102 0.43 -2.33 6.49
N ILE A 103 -0.60 -3.16 6.71
CA ILE A 103 -1.96 -2.72 7.03
C ILE A 103 -1.97 -1.96 8.36
N ALA A 104 -1.25 -2.43 9.38
CA ALA A 104 -1.18 -1.75 10.67
C ALA A 104 -0.54 -0.36 10.55
N VAL A 105 0.57 -0.25 9.80
CA VAL A 105 1.23 1.03 9.51
C VAL A 105 0.30 1.96 8.73
N PHE A 106 -0.43 1.44 7.74
CA PHE A 106 -1.40 2.24 6.96
C PHE A 106 -2.49 2.86 7.84
N PHE A 107 -3.15 2.06 8.69
CA PHE A 107 -4.19 2.58 9.57
C PHE A 107 -3.65 3.55 10.62
N THR A 108 -2.47 3.25 11.17
CA THR A 108 -1.81 4.11 12.15
C THR A 108 -1.46 5.47 11.53
N TYR A 109 -0.80 5.47 10.37
CA TYR A 109 -0.47 6.68 9.63
C TYR A 109 -1.70 7.53 9.36
N ASN A 110 -2.75 6.93 8.79
CA ASN A 110 -3.97 7.67 8.45
C ASN A 110 -4.65 8.24 9.70
N SER A 111 -4.74 7.47 10.78
CA SER A 111 -5.37 7.92 12.03
C SER A 111 -4.62 9.10 12.66
N LEU A 112 -3.28 9.06 12.67
CA LEU A 112 -2.46 10.15 13.18
C LEU A 112 -2.59 11.40 12.30
N CYS A 113 -2.62 11.25 10.97
CA CYS A 113 -2.85 12.38 10.06
C CYS A 113 -4.31 12.88 10.07
N GLU A 114 -5.24 12.17 10.72
CA GLU A 114 -6.59 12.64 11.05
C GLU A 114 -6.63 13.41 12.39
N GLY A 115 -5.49 13.52 13.08
CA GLY A 115 -5.40 14.20 14.37
C GLY A 115 -5.90 13.38 15.56
N ARG A 116 -6.11 12.07 15.38
CA ARG A 116 -6.57 11.19 16.47
C ARG A 116 -5.46 10.91 17.47
N THR A 117 -5.87 10.68 18.71
CA THR A 117 -5.00 10.21 19.79
C THR A 117 -4.52 8.77 19.54
N LEU A 118 -3.49 8.35 20.28
CA LEU A 118 -2.99 6.98 20.22
C LEU A 118 -4.04 5.96 20.69
N SER A 119 -4.85 6.31 21.67
CA SER A 119 -5.93 5.45 22.17
C SER A 119 -6.99 5.20 21.11
N GLU A 120 -7.48 6.27 20.46
CA GLU A 120 -8.46 6.16 19.36
C GLU A 120 -7.87 5.43 18.14
N THR A 121 -6.58 5.63 17.87
CA THR A 121 -5.88 4.93 16.80
C THR A 121 -5.81 3.43 17.08
N LYS A 122 -5.50 3.04 18.33
CA LYS A 122 -5.48 1.64 18.75
C LYS A 122 -6.87 1.00 18.67
N GLU A 123 -7.90 1.71 19.08
CA GLU A 123 -9.29 1.26 18.97
C GLU A 123 -9.68 1.06 17.50
N LYS A 124 -9.48 2.06 16.65
CA LYS A 124 -9.75 1.98 15.20
C LYS A 124 -8.98 0.83 14.55
N LEU A 125 -7.72 0.64 14.93
CA LEU A 125 -6.92 -0.48 14.45
C LEU A 125 -7.54 -1.80 14.90
N SER A 126 -7.88 -1.97 16.18
CA SER A 126 -8.47 -3.23 16.67
C SER A 126 -9.78 -3.62 15.97
N LEU A 127 -10.57 -2.62 15.54
CA LEU A 127 -11.83 -2.83 14.84
C LEU A 127 -11.64 -3.06 13.34
N ALA A 128 -10.82 -2.25 12.66
CA ALA A 128 -10.68 -2.28 11.21
C ALA A 128 -9.66 -3.33 10.73
N PHE A 129 -8.66 -3.65 11.54
CA PHE A 129 -7.54 -4.52 11.17
C PHE A 129 -7.96 -5.94 10.81
N PRO A 130 -8.82 -6.65 11.59
CA PRO A 130 -9.21 -8.02 11.25
C PRO A 130 -9.94 -8.09 9.91
N SER A 131 -10.89 -7.17 9.68
CA SER A 131 -11.64 -7.10 8.43
C SER A 131 -10.73 -6.77 7.24
N ALA A 132 -9.78 -5.85 7.41
CA ALA A 132 -8.82 -5.51 6.36
C ALA A 132 -7.90 -6.69 6.02
N LEU A 133 -7.43 -7.43 7.01
CA LEU A 133 -6.57 -8.59 6.81
C LEU A 133 -7.31 -9.75 6.14
N ILE A 134 -8.54 -10.05 6.58
CA ILE A 134 -9.38 -11.06 5.94
C ILE A 134 -9.66 -10.70 4.48
N ASN A 135 -9.96 -9.42 4.20
CA ASN A 135 -10.18 -8.98 2.82
C ASN A 135 -8.90 -9.07 1.97
N ASN A 136 -7.74 -8.77 2.56
CA ASN A 136 -6.46 -8.95 1.89
C ASN A 136 -6.23 -10.43 1.50
N TYR A 137 -6.52 -11.37 2.41
CA TYR A 137 -6.41 -12.81 2.15
C TYR A 137 -7.44 -13.35 1.15
N LYS A 138 -8.59 -12.67 0.98
CA LYS A 138 -9.60 -13.05 -0.03
C LYS A 138 -9.24 -12.60 -1.45
N ILE A 139 -8.58 -11.45 -1.58
CA ILE A 139 -8.30 -10.82 -2.88
C ILE A 139 -6.95 -11.28 -3.45
N TRP A 140 -5.94 -11.46 -2.59
CA TRP A 140 -4.56 -11.77 -3.01
C TRP A 140 -4.20 -13.23 -2.67
N PRO A 141 -3.51 -13.95 -3.57
CA PRO A 141 -3.88 -15.31 -3.91
C PRO A 141 -3.42 -16.33 -2.88
N GLY A 142 -4.37 -17.20 -2.53
CA GLY A 142 -4.22 -18.61 -2.89
C GLY A 142 -4.36 -18.81 -4.39
#